data_AF-A0A3B0WYJ4-F1
#
_entry.id   AF-A0A3B0WYJ4-F1
#
_cell.length_a   1.000
_cell.length_b   1.000
_cell.length_c   1.000
_cell.angle_alpha   90.00
_cell.angle_beta   90.00
_cell.angle_gamma   90.00
#
_symmetry.space_group_name_H-M   'P 1'
#
loop_
_entity.id
_entity.type
_entity.pdbx_description
1 polymer ?
#
loop_
_entity_poly.entity_id
_entity_poly.type
_entity_poly.pdbx_seq_one_letter_code
_entity_poly.pdbx_strand_id
1 'polypeptide(L)' 'MNKFVIKDKIALVTGANRGIGEAYVLELLNAGAKKIMAAARDVDNLKSLVANNPDVI' A
#
# COMPACT_ATOMS: atom_id res chain seq x y z
N MET A 1 15.25 -19.74 -3.38
CA MET A 1 15.64 -18.41 -3.91
C MET A 1 14.39 -17.54 -3.94
N ASN A 2 14.36 -16.43 -3.19
CA ASN A 2 13.20 -15.54 -3.25
C ASN A 2 13.36 -14.67 -4.51
N LYS A 3 12.51 -14.90 -5.52
CA LYS A 3 12.67 -14.31 -6.86
C LYS A 3 12.40 -12.80 -6.88
N PHE A 4 11.72 -12.29 -5.85
CA PHE A 4 11.38 -10.87 -5.70
C PHE A 4 11.61 -10.42 -4.25
N VAL A 5 12.26 -9.27 -4.08
CA VAL A 5 12.52 -8.64 -2.78
C VAL A 5 11.82 -7.29 -2.74
N ILE A 6 10.80 -7.19 -1.89
CA ILE A 6 9.97 -5.97 -1.73
C ILE A 6 10.55 -5.02 -0.66
N LYS A 7 11.33 -5.56 0.28
CA LYS A 7 11.95 -4.77 1.34
C LYS A 7 12.65 -3.53 0.78
N ASP A 8 12.37 -2.39 1.42
CA ASP A 8 12.91 -1.07 1.10
C ASP A 8 12.50 -0.48 -0.27
N LYS A 9 11.54 -1.10 -0.97
CA LYS A 9 11.01 -0.58 -2.24
C LYS A 9 9.86 0.40 -2.05
N ILE A 10 9.65 1.27 -3.04
CA ILE A 10 8.49 2.15 -3.11
C ILE A 10 7.50 1.55 -4.12
N ALA A 11 6.23 1.44 -3.76
CA ALA A 11 5.17 0.91 -4.61
C ALA A 11 4.07 1.95 -4.86
N LEU A 12 3.47 1.93 -6.05
CA LEU A 12 2.25 2.67 -6.39
C LEU A 12 1.13 1.65 -6.56
N VAL A 13 0.03 1.83 -5.82
CA VAL A 13 -1.14 0.95 -5.91
C VAL A 13 -2.37 1.78 -6.28
N THR A 14 -2.92 1.56 -7.46
CA THR A 14 -4.19 2.16 -7.90
C THR A 14 -5.38 1.31 -7.47
N GLY A 15 -6.53 1.95 -7.18
CA GLY A 15 -7.69 1.24 -6.66
C GLY A 15 -7.48 0.72 -5.23
N ALA A 16 -6.59 1.38 -4.47
CA ALA A 16 -6.18 0.96 -3.12
C ALA A 16 -7.27 1.09 -2.05
N ASN A 17 -8.43 1.65 -2.39
CA ASN A 17 -9.46 2.02 -1.43
C ASN A 17 -10.39 0.88 -0.99
N ARG A 18 -10.30 -0.31 -1.59
CA ARG A 18 -11.11 -1.49 -1.21
C ARG A 18 -10.62 -2.77 -1.89
N GLY A 19 -11.11 -3.90 -1.39
CA GLY A 19 -11.01 -5.19 -2.06
C GLY A 19 -9.56 -5.60 -2.30
N ILE A 20 -9.25 -6.03 -3.53
CA ILE A 20 -7.90 -6.51 -3.87
C ILE A 20 -6.85 -5.40 -3.74
N GLY A 21 -7.16 -4.16 -4.12
CA GLY A 21 -6.19 -3.07 -4.05
C GLY A 21 -5.77 -2.75 -2.62
N GLU A 22 -6.74 -2.74 -1.70
CA GLU A 22 -6.47 -2.56 -0.26
C GLU A 22 -5.65 -3.74 0.29
N ALA A 23 -6.05 -4.98 0.00
CA ALA A 23 -5.30 -6.17 0.41
C ALA A 23 -3.85 -6.16 -0.11
N TYR A 24 -3.63 -5.68 -1.34
CA TYR A 24 -2.31 -5.57 -1.92
C TYR A 24 -1.43 -4.55 -1.18
N VAL A 25 -1.99 -3.42 -0.77
CA VAL A 25 -1.27 -2.44 0.06
C VAL A 25 -0.82 -3.08 1.37
N LEU A 26 -1.71 -3.81 2.04
CA LEU A 26 -1.39 -4.49 3.30
C LEU A 26 -0.28 -5.55 3.13
N GLU A 27 -0.33 -6.34 2.06
CA GLU A 27 0.73 -7.31 1.78
C GLU A 27 2.07 -6.66 1.41
N LEU A 28 2.07 -5.54 0.70
CA LEU A 28 3.29 -4.79 0.41
C LEU A 28 3.90 -4.18 1.68
N LEU A 29 3.07 -3.70 2.61
CA LEU A 29 3.53 -3.28 3.94
C LEU A 29 4.17 -4.44 4.69
N ASN A 30 3.48 -5.58 4.78
CA ASN A 30 3.98 -6.79 5.46
C ASN A 30 5.29 -7.29 4.85
N ALA A 31 5.47 -7.13 3.54
CA ALA A 31 6.69 -7.48 2.82
C ALA A 31 7.84 -6.46 2.99
N GLY A 32 7.62 -5.37 3.73
CA GLY A 32 8.64 -4.39 4.11
C GLY A 32 8.86 -3.28 3.08
N ALA A 33 7.84 -2.93 2.28
CA ALA A 33 7.92 -1.76 1.42
C ALA A 33 8.27 -0.50 2.24
N LYS A 34 9.18 0.32 1.72
CA LYS A 34 9.60 1.58 2.33
C LYS A 34 8.50 2.63 2.32
N LYS A 35 7.72 2.67 1.25
CA LYS A 35 6.62 3.63 1.05
C LYS A 35 5.61 3.08 0.05
N ILE A 36 4.33 3.36 0.25
CA ILE A 36 3.25 2.96 -0.65
C ILE A 36 2.44 4.17 -1.04
N MET A 37 2.51 4.59 -2.30
CA MET A 37 1.62 5.59 -2.85
C MET A 37 0.27 4.95 -3.16
N ALA A 38 -0.71 5.11 -2.26
CA ALA A 38 -2.07 4.62 -2.47
C ALA A 38 -2.88 5.61 -3.31
N ALA A 39 -3.50 5.13 -4.38
CA ALA A 39 -4.29 5.95 -5.30
C ALA A 39 -5.72 5.42 -5.43
N ALA A 40 -6.68 6.33 -5.41
CA ALA A 40 -8.10 6.09 -5.63
C ALA A 40 -8.72 7.29 -6.36
N ARG A 41 -9.93 7.11 -6.91
CA ARG A 41 -10.66 8.21 -7.59
C ARG A 41 -11.04 9.33 -6.62
N ASP A 42 -11.37 8.96 -5.39
CA ASP A 42 -11.68 9.86 -4.30
C ASP A 42 -10.78 9.49 -3.13
N VAL A 43 -9.92 10.45 -2.77
CA VAL A 43 -8.84 10.30 -1.79
C VAL A 43 -9.39 10.12 -0.38
N ASP A 44 -10.61 10.58 -0.11
CA ASP A 44 -11.25 10.42 1.20
C ASP A 44 -11.51 8.95 1.53
N ASN A 45 -11.69 8.10 0.52
CA ASN A 45 -11.84 6.66 0.72
C ASN A 45 -10.53 5.96 1.15
N LEU A 46 -9.39 6.66 1.18
CA LEU A 46 -8.11 6.14 1.69
C LEU A 46 -7.85 6.53 3.13
N LYS A 47 -8.69 7.38 3.76
CA LYS A 47 -8.47 7.92 5.11
C LYS A 47 -8.20 6.83 6.14
N SER A 48 -8.99 5.76 6.16
CA SER A 48 -8.79 4.64 7.08
C SER A 48 -7.47 3.91 6.85
N LEU A 49 -7.07 3.72 5.60
CA LEU A 49 -5.83 3.04 5.24
C LEU A 49 -4.59 3.84 5.67
N VAL A 50 -4.62 5.17 5.46
CA VAL A 50 -3.57 6.11 5.89
C VAL A 50 -3.54 6.25 7.41
N ALA A 51 -4.68 6.38 8.08
CA ALA A 51 -4.76 6.52 9.53
C ALA A 51 -4.13 5.34 10.28
N ASN A 52 -4.22 4.13 9.72
CA ASN A 52 -3.61 2.94 10.28
C ASN A 52 -2.11 2.81 9.97
N ASN A 53 -1.58 3.55 8.98
CA ASN A 53 -0.20 3.42 8.49
C ASN A 53 0.41 4.77 8.06
N PRO A 54 0.40 5.81 8.92
CA PRO A 54 0.59 7.20 8.52
C PRO A 54 2.00 7.54 8.00
N ASP A 55 3.03 6.79 8.42
CA ASP A 55 4.41 7.06 8.03
C ASP A 55 4.82 6.36 6.72
N VAL A 56 4.04 5.37 6.28
CA VAL A 56 4.41 4.47 5.18
C VAL A 56 3.50 4.60 3.96
N ILE A 57 2.21 4.94 4.14
CA ILE A 57 1.24 5.12 3.05
C ILE A 57 1.03 6.60 2.75
#